data_AF-A0AAV0IBA8-F1
#
_entry.id   AF-A0AAV0IBA8-F1
#
_cell.length_a   1.000
_cell.length_b   1.000
_cell.length_c   1.000
_cell.angle_alpha   90.00
_cell.angle_beta   90.00
_cell.angle_gamma   90.00
#
_symmetry.space_group_name_H-M   'P 1'
#
loop_
_entity.id
_entity.type
_entity.pdbx_description
1 polymer ?
#
loop_
_entity_poly.entity_id
_entity_poly.type
_entity_poly.pdbx_seq_one_letter_code
_entity_poly.pdbx_strand_id
1 'polypeptide(L)' 'GKVHGSLARAGKVRGQTPKVAKQEKKKRPRGRAHKRMQYTRRFVTAGKTLLLPCFWWSLFWYSVLR' A
#
# COMPACT_ATOMS: atom_id res chain seq x y z
N GLY A 1 -1.20 16.13 -42.10
CA GLY A 1 -2.13 15.52 -41.14
C GLY A 1 -2.46 16.52 -40.05
N LYS A 2 -3.71 16.56 -39.55
CA LYS A 2 -4.19 17.57 -38.58
C LYS A 2 -3.24 17.67 -37.38
N VAL A 3 -2.52 18.78 -37.31
CA VAL A 3 -1.55 19.12 -36.24
C VAL A 3 -2.26 19.50 -34.94
N HIS A 4 -3.55 19.88 -35.01
CA HIS A 4 -4.36 20.31 -33.87
C HIS A 4 -5.54 19.36 -33.64
N GLY A 5 -5.51 18.63 -32.52
CA GLY A 5 -6.64 17.90 -31.98
C GLY A 5 -7.56 18.80 -31.13
N SER A 6 -8.71 18.28 -30.70
CA SER A 6 -9.63 19.04 -29.85
C SER A 6 -9.17 19.07 -28.39
N LEU A 7 -9.06 20.28 -27.82
CA LEU A 7 -8.73 20.51 -26.40
C LEU A 7 -9.90 20.23 -25.45
N ALA A 8 -11.09 19.94 -25.98
CA ALA A 8 -12.35 19.82 -25.24
C ALA A 8 -12.35 18.77 -24.11
N ARG A 9 -11.42 17.81 -24.12
CA ARG A 9 -11.29 16.76 -23.10
C ARG A 9 -10.18 17.02 -22.09
N ALA A 10 -9.45 18.13 -22.21
CA ALA A 10 -8.37 18.46 -21.28
C ALA A 10 -8.92 18.62 -19.86
N GLY A 11 -8.34 17.90 -18.89
CA GLY A 11 -8.72 18.02 -17.48
C GLY A 11 -10.04 17.36 -17.06
N LYS A 12 -10.84 16.78 -17.98
CA LYS A 12 -12.15 16.16 -17.69
C LYS A 12 -12.12 15.24 -16.47
N VAL A 13 -11.12 14.35 -16.40
CA VAL A 13 -11.00 13.35 -15.33
C VAL A 13 -10.67 13.98 -13.98
N ARG A 14 -9.83 15.03 -13.94
CA ARG A 14 -9.44 15.69 -12.68
C ARG A 14 -10.59 16.51 -12.07
N GLY A 15 -11.47 17.06 -12.90
CA GLY A 15 -12.67 17.78 -12.45
C GLY A 15 -13.83 16.86 -12.06
N GLN A 16 -13.90 15.67 -12.66
CA GLN A 16 -14.94 14.68 -12.36
C GLN A 16 -14.72 13.98 -11.00
N THR A 17 -13.47 13.81 -10.57
CA THR A 17 -13.19 13.10 -9.31
C THR A 17 -13.62 13.93 -8.10
N PRO A 18 -14.36 13.34 -7.13
CA PRO A 18 -14.78 14.04 -5.93
C PRO A 18 -13.56 14.51 -5.12
N LYS A 19 -13.62 15.74 -4.61
CA LYS A 19 -12.52 16.30 -3.84
C LYS A 19 -12.48 15.71 -2.43
N VAL A 20 -11.58 14.77 -2.21
CA VAL A 20 -11.37 14.17 -0.89
C VAL A 20 -10.38 15.02 -0.08
N ALA A 21 -10.80 15.45 1.11
CA ALA A 21 -9.94 16.15 2.07
C ALA A 21 -8.87 15.20 2.63
N LYS A 22 -7.70 15.75 3.00
CA LYS A 22 -6.65 14.95 3.63
C LYS A 22 -7.07 14.59 5.05
N GLN A 23 -7.08 13.30 5.34
CA GLN A 23 -7.26 12.81 6.72
C GLN A 23 -6.07 13.23 7.59
N GLU A 24 -6.35 13.55 8.85
CA GLU A 24 -5.31 13.76 9.86
C GLU A 24 -4.61 12.44 10.18
N LYS A 25 -3.29 12.43 10.01
CA LYS A 25 -2.46 11.24 10.23
C LYS A 25 -1.37 11.57 11.24
N LYS A 26 -1.05 10.61 12.11
CA LYS A 26 0.05 10.73 13.07
C LYS A 26 1.35 11.07 12.32
N LYS A 27 2.10 12.03 12.85
CA LYS A 27 3.37 12.48 12.26
C LYS A 27 4.33 11.30 12.21
N ARG A 28 4.87 11.03 11.02
CA ARG A 28 5.98 10.08 10.87
C ARG A 28 7.25 10.72 11.43
N PRO A 29 8.07 9.99 12.21
CA PRO A 29 9.35 10.53 12.66
C PRO A 29 10.21 10.87 11.44
N ARG A 30 11.09 11.88 11.58
CA ARG A 30 12.02 12.31 10.52
C ARG A 30 13.44 11.84 10.82
N GLY A 31 14.31 11.82 9.81
CA GLY A 31 15.73 11.50 9.95
C GLY A 31 16.01 10.05 10.40
N ARG A 32 16.93 9.90 11.37
CA ARG A 32 17.43 8.60 11.83
C ARG A 32 16.35 7.70 12.41
N ALA A 33 15.39 8.27 13.14
CA ALA A 33 14.28 7.51 13.71
C ALA A 33 13.40 6.84 12.62
N HIS A 34 13.22 7.50 11.47
CA HIS A 34 12.51 6.90 10.34
C HIS A 34 13.30 5.75 9.71
N LYS A 35 14.62 5.92 9.56
CA LYS A 35 15.50 4.88 9.00
C LYS A 35 15.54 3.64 9.89
N ARG A 36 15.55 3.81 11.22
CA ARG A 36 15.40 2.70 12.19
C ARG A 36 14.08 1.95 11.98
N MET A 37 12.96 2.68 11.94
CA MET A 37 11.64 2.08 11.69
C MET A 37 11.58 1.31 10.35
N GLN A 38 12.18 1.86 9.29
CA GLN A 38 12.24 1.19 7.99
C GLN A 38 13.07 -0.11 8.04
N TYR A 39 14.25 -0.08 8.68
CA TYR A 39 15.12 -1.24 8.82
C TYR A 39 14.43 -2.36 9.62
N THR A 40 13.88 -2.02 10.78
CA THR A 40 13.15 -2.99 11.62
C THR A 40 11.99 -3.62 10.86
N ARG A 41 11.18 -2.82 10.15
CA ARG A 41 10.04 -3.35 9.36
C ARG A 41 10.49 -4.26 8.21
N ARG A 42 11.53 -3.88 7.46
CA ARG A 42 11.93 -4.58 6.24
C ARG A 42 12.74 -5.84 6.50
N PHE A 43 13.62 -5.83 7.50
CA PHE A 43 14.60 -6.91 7.67
C PHE A 43 14.38 -7.71 8.94
N VAL A 44 13.94 -7.08 10.04
CA VAL A 44 13.79 -7.76 11.34
C VAL A 44 12.40 -8.38 11.51
N THR A 45 11.35 -7.69 11.09
CA THR A 45 9.96 -8.16 11.24
C THR A 45 9.50 -9.02 10.05
N ALA A 46 9.83 -8.64 8.81
CA ALA A 46 9.40 -9.38 7.62
C ALA A 46 10.00 -10.81 7.52
N GLY A 47 11.23 -11.01 8.01
CA GLY A 47 11.85 -12.33 8.07
C GLY A 47 11.16 -13.32 9.01
N LYS A 48 10.39 -12.84 10.00
CA LYS A 48 9.62 -13.69 10.92
C LYS A 48 8.29 -14.14 10.31
N THR A 49 7.64 -13.27 9.53
CA THR A 49 6.31 -13.54 8.97
C THR A 49 6.32 -14.40 7.70
N LEU A 50 7.45 -14.51 6.99
CA LEU A 50 7.55 -15.35 5.78
C LEU A 50 7.77 -16.84 6.08
N LEU A 51 8.13 -17.20 7.32
CA LEU A 51 8.31 -18.60 7.75
C LEU A 51 7.13 -19.15 8.57
N LEU A 52 6.12 -18.32 8.88
CA LEU A 52 5.00 -18.69 9.75
C LEU A 52 3.61 -18.89 9.11
N PRO A 53 3.33 -18.66 7.82
CA PRO A 53 1.98 -18.90 7.29
C PRO A 53 1.73 -20.37 6.95
N CYS A 54 2.77 -21.20 6.82
CA CYS A 54 2.61 -22.60 6.40
C CYS A 54 1.96 -23.49 7.47
N PHE A 55 2.26 -23.25 8.76
CA PHE A 55 1.76 -24.11 9.84
C PHE A 55 0.26 -23.91 10.13
N TRP A 56 -0.23 -22.67 10.01
CA TRP A 56 -1.65 -22.35 10.22
C TRP A 56 -2.54 -22.71 9.02
N TRP A 57 -2.03 -22.63 7.78
CA TRP A 57 -2.75 -23.11 6.60
C TRP A 57 -2.90 -24.63 6.60
N SER A 58 -1.90 -25.36 7.11
CA SER A 58 -2.00 -26.81 7.24
C SER A 58 -3.04 -27.23 8.28
N LEU A 59 -3.10 -26.55 9.45
CA LEU A 59 -4.13 -26.81 10.47
C LEU A 59 -5.54 -26.41 10.04
N PHE A 60 -5.69 -25.30 9.30
CA PHE A 60 -6.99 -24.91 8.75
C PHE A 60 -7.49 -25.92 7.69
N TRP A 61 -6.59 -26.43 6.83
CA TRP A 61 -6.96 -27.46 5.85
C TRP A 61 -7.27 -28.82 6.50
N TYR A 62 -6.51 -29.23 7.51
CA TYR A 62 -6.76 -30.48 8.26
C TYR A 62 -8.09 -30.46 9.04
N SER A 63 -8.64 -29.28 9.37
CA SER A 63 -9.92 -29.16 10.07
C SER A 63 -11.14 -29.11 9.13
N VAL A 64 -10.94 -28.87 7.82
CA VAL A 64 -12.01 -28.88 6.79
C VAL A 64 -12.08 -30.23 6.07
N LEU A 65 -11.03 -31.05 6.15
CA LEU A 65 -10.98 -32.40 5.57
C LEU A 65 -11.35 -33.53 6.54
N ARG A 66 -12.04 -33.20 7.64
CA ARG A 66 -12.72 -34.13 8.54
C ARG A 66 -14.14 -33.63 8.78
#